data_AF-A0A9E5JG36-F1
#
_entry.id   AF-A0A9E5JG36-F1
#
_cell.length_a   1.000
_cell.length_b   1.000
_cell.length_c   1.000
_cell.angle_alpha   90.00
_cell.angle_beta   90.00
_cell.angle_gamma   90.00
#
_symmetry.space_group_name_H-M   'P 1'
#
loop_
_entity.id
_entity.type
_entity.pdbx_description
1 polymer ?
#
loop_
_entity_poly.entity_id
_entity_poly.type
_entity_poly.pdbx_seq_one_letter_code
_entity_poly.pdbx_strand_id
1 'polypeptide(L)'
;VETLAAAMRSDQLRKMLANAQVEGTAYFKETLKQAADRGVITLRAPIDGVAYVMQSLFVGRILVDLVDDQQVDADWVSAAMTTIRHLLGGE
;
A
#
# COMPACT_ATOMS: atom_id res chain seq x y z
N VAL A 1 16.77 1.88 -6.34
CA VAL A 1 16.58 2.21 -4.89
C VAL A 1 17.37 3.46 -4.50
N GLU A 2 18.64 3.60 -4.89
CA GLU A 2 19.44 4.81 -4.61
C GLU A 2 18.85 6.10 -5.18
N THR A 3 18.23 6.08 -6.36
CA THR A 3 17.55 7.23 -6.96
C THR A 3 16.33 7.69 -6.17
N LEU A 4 15.52 6.75 -5.66
CA LEU A 4 14.39 7.04 -4.76
C LEU A 4 14.89 7.60 -3.42
N ALA A 5 15.91 6.97 -2.85
CA ALA A 5 16.54 7.39 -1.60
C ALA A 5 17.25 8.75 -1.73
N ALA A 6 17.82 9.06 -2.90
CA ALA A 6 18.42 10.35 -3.20
C ALA A 6 17.36 11.44 -3.39
N ALA A 7 16.24 11.14 -4.05
CA ALA A 7 15.11 12.06 -4.18
C ALA A 7 14.50 12.42 -2.80
N MET A 8 14.50 11.49 -1.84
CA MET A 8 14.07 11.74 -0.45
C MET A 8 14.97 12.69 0.34
N ARG A 9 16.19 13.00 -0.14
CA ARG A 9 17.11 13.94 0.52
C ARG A 9 16.76 15.41 0.29
N SER A 10 15.85 15.69 -0.64
CA SER A 10 15.27 17.02 -0.79
C SER A 10 14.14 17.21 0.23
N ASP A 11 14.27 18.20 1.10
CA ASP A 11 13.26 18.52 2.10
C ASP A 11 11.88 18.81 1.50
N GLN A 12 11.86 19.45 0.33
CA GLN A 12 10.62 19.79 -0.35
C GLN A 12 9.95 18.56 -0.95
N LEU A 13 10.71 17.67 -1.59
CA LEU A 13 10.19 16.39 -2.10
C LEU A 13 9.73 15.48 -0.95
N ARG A 14 10.49 15.43 0.15
CA ARG A 14 10.11 14.69 1.36
C ARG A 14 8.78 15.18 1.94
N LYS A 15 8.59 16.50 2.08
CA LYS A 15 7.33 17.08 2.58
C LYS A 15 6.17 16.80 1.63
N MET A 16 6.37 16.96 0.32
CA MET A 16 5.35 16.67 -0.67
C MET A 16 4.92 15.20 -0.63
N LEU A 17 5.88 14.27 -0.59
CA LEU A 17 5.61 12.84 -0.48
C LEU A 17 4.89 12.51 0.83
N ALA A 18 5.34 13.05 1.96
CA ALA A 18 4.70 12.83 3.25
C ALA A 18 3.24 13.31 3.25
N ASN A 19 2.97 14.50 2.71
CA ASN A 19 1.61 15.04 2.62
C ASN A 19 0.71 14.16 1.73
N ALA A 20 1.21 13.77 0.55
CA ALA A 20 0.47 12.88 -0.35
C ALA A 20 0.19 11.51 0.29
N GLN A 21 1.15 10.98 1.06
CA GLN A 21 1.00 9.74 1.82
C GLN A 21 -0.12 9.87 2.87
N VAL A 22 -0.08 10.92 3.69
CA VAL A 22 -1.07 11.18 4.75
C VAL A 22 -2.47 11.37 4.16
N GLU A 23 -2.60 12.21 3.13
CA GLU A 23 -3.89 12.51 2.52
C GLU A 23 -4.48 11.29 1.80
N GLY A 24 -3.68 10.61 0.97
CA GLY A 24 -4.11 9.40 0.29
C GLY A 24 -4.47 8.28 1.27
N THR A 25 -3.73 8.15 2.39
CA THR A 25 -4.02 7.16 3.42
C THR A 25 -5.31 7.49 4.15
N ALA A 26 -5.61 8.77 4.40
CA ALA A 26 -6.84 9.19 5.07
C ALA A 26 -8.10 8.76 4.29
N TYR A 27 -8.15 9.02 2.97
CA TYR A 27 -9.27 8.58 2.13
C TYR A 27 -9.39 7.06 2.05
N PHE A 28 -8.25 6.37 1.96
CA PHE A 28 -8.25 4.91 1.90
C PHE A 28 -8.73 4.27 3.22
N LYS A 29 -8.31 4.82 4.37
CA LYS A 29 -8.83 4.41 5.68
C LYS A 29 -10.34 4.59 5.78
N GLU A 30 -10.86 5.71 5.32
CA GLU A 30 -12.31 5.94 5.33
C GLU A 30 -13.05 4.92 4.46
N THR A 31 -12.47 4.55 3.31
CA THR A 31 -13.02 3.49 2.45
C THR A 31 -13.02 2.12 3.14
N LEU A 32 -11.91 1.75 3.78
CA LEU A 32 -11.79 0.51 4.55
C LEU A 32 -12.79 0.47 5.71
N LYS A 33 -12.97 1.60 6.41
CA LYS A 33 -13.93 1.73 7.50
C LYS A 33 -15.34 1.49 7.00
N GLN A 34 -15.76 2.17 5.92
CA GLN A 34 -17.09 1.99 5.35
C GLN A 34 -17.33 0.55 4.87
N ALA A 35 -16.32 -0.11 4.30
CA ALA A 35 -16.43 -1.51 3.89
C ALA A 35 -16.59 -2.45 5.10
N ALA A 36 -15.83 -2.22 6.18
CA ALA A 36 -15.93 -2.99 7.42
C ALA A 36 -17.29 -2.76 8.12
N ASP A 37 -17.75 -1.51 8.22
CA ASP A 37 -19.04 -1.14 8.82
C ASP A 37 -20.22 -1.76 8.07
N ARG A 38 -20.07 -2.03 6.75
CA ARG A 38 -21.06 -2.72 5.91
C ARG A 38 -20.92 -4.24 5.89
N GLY A 39 -19.96 -4.81 6.61
CA GLY A 39 -19.70 -6.25 6.63
C GLY A 39 -19.10 -6.82 5.34
N VAL A 40 -18.56 -5.97 4.45
CA VAL A 40 -17.93 -6.41 3.18
C VAL A 40 -16.56 -7.03 3.44
N ILE A 41 -15.86 -6.56 4.47
CA ILE A 41 -14.53 -7.03 4.88
C ILE A 41 -14.48 -7.20 6.40
N THR A 42 -13.50 -7.95 6.88
CA THR A 42 -13.13 -7.97 8.30
C THR A 42 -11.66 -7.58 8.43
N LEU A 43 -11.39 -6.50 9.14
CA LEU A 43 -10.03 -6.04 9.40
C LEU A 43 -9.38 -6.95 10.45
N ARG A 44 -8.32 -7.68 10.07
CA ARG A 44 -7.57 -8.56 10.99
C ARG A 44 -6.45 -7.87 11.76
N ALA A 45 -6.24 -6.59 11.48
CA ALA A 45 -5.28 -5.72 12.16
C ALA A 45 -5.86 -4.30 12.27
N PRO A 46 -5.28 -3.41 13.11
CA PRO A 46 -5.73 -2.03 13.21
C PRO A 46 -5.74 -1.32 11.85
N ILE A 47 -6.78 -0.52 11.59
CA ILE A 47 -7.05 0.11 10.28
C ILE A 47 -5.88 0.95 9.76
N ASP A 48 -5.17 1.66 10.65
CA ASP A 48 -3.97 2.41 10.27
C ASP A 48 -2.89 1.49 9.71
N GLY A 49 -2.58 0.40 10.43
CA GLY A 49 -1.58 -0.58 9.98
C GLY A 49 -1.94 -1.20 8.63
N VAL A 50 -3.20 -1.59 8.46
CA VAL A 50 -3.70 -2.14 7.18
C VAL A 50 -3.53 -1.11 6.05
N ALA A 51 -3.93 0.14 6.27
CA ALA A 51 -3.85 1.18 5.25
C ALA A 51 -2.40 1.49 4.84
N TYR A 52 -1.48 1.59 5.80
CA TYR A 52 -0.07 1.83 5.50
C TYR A 52 0.61 0.64 4.81
N VAL A 53 0.24 -0.60 5.14
CA VAL A 53 0.73 -1.79 4.42
C VAL A 53 0.24 -1.80 2.97
N MET A 54 -1.04 -1.53 2.74
CA MET A 54 -1.62 -1.45 1.39
C MET A 54 -0.92 -0.40 0.52
N GLN A 55 -0.65 0.78 1.09
CA GLN A 55 0.14 1.79 0.37
C GLN A 55 1.59 1.37 0.14
N SER A 56 2.20 0.67 1.08
CA SER A 56 3.56 0.14 0.89
C SER A 56 3.61 -0.87 -0.26
N LEU A 57 2.56 -1.68 -0.42
CA LEU A 57 2.40 -2.56 -1.59
C LEU A 57 2.28 -1.75 -2.89
N PHE A 58 1.56 -0.62 -2.90
CA PHE A 58 1.50 0.24 -4.09
C PHE A 58 2.88 0.78 -4.51
N VAL A 59 3.69 1.24 -3.55
CA VAL A 59 5.09 1.63 -3.84
C VAL A 59 5.92 0.43 -4.31
N GLY A 60 5.73 -0.74 -3.69
CA GLY A 60 6.35 -1.99 -4.11
C GLY A 60 6.00 -2.35 -5.56
N ARG A 61 4.75 -2.14 -5.99
CA ARG A 61 4.29 -2.37 -7.35
C ARG A 61 5.06 -1.53 -8.36
N ILE A 62 5.19 -0.23 -8.09
CA ILE A 62 5.95 0.69 -8.94
C ILE A 62 7.39 0.21 -9.12
N LEU A 63 8.02 -0.31 -8.06
CA LEU A 63 9.38 -0.83 -8.15
C LEU A 63 9.47 -2.12 -8.97
N VAL A 64 8.48 -3.00 -8.87
CA VAL A 64 8.42 -4.24 -9.68
C VAL A 64 8.19 -3.94 -11.15
N ASP A 65 7.37 -2.95 -11.48
CA ASP A 65 7.17 -2.49 -12.86
C ASP A 65 8.47 -2.08 -13.56
N LEU A 66 9.49 -1.64 -12.80
CA LEU A 66 10.80 -1.25 -13.34
C LEU A 66 11.72 -2.43 -13.67
N VAL A 67 11.41 -3.62 -13.15
CA VAL A 67 12.25 -4.82 -13.34
C VAL A 67 12.04 -5.44 -14.73
N ASP A 68 10.88 -5.20 -15.35
CA ASP A 68 10.48 -5.72 -16.67
C ASP A 68 10.68 -7.26 -16.79
N ASP A 69 10.33 -7.99 -15.72
CA ASP A 69 10.41 -9.45 -15.65
C ASP A 69 9.02 -10.01 -15.31
N GLN A 70 8.51 -10.86 -16.20
CA GLN A 70 7.16 -11.42 -16.10
C GLN A 70 6.99 -12.41 -14.93
N GLN A 71 8.06 -13.12 -14.53
CA GLN A 71 8.00 -14.04 -13.40
C GLN A 71 7.97 -13.27 -12.09
N VAL A 72 8.82 -12.24 -11.95
CA VAL A 72 8.83 -11.35 -10.79
C VAL A 72 7.48 -10.63 -10.64
N ASP A 73 6.87 -10.20 -11.76
CA ASP A 73 5.53 -9.64 -11.79
C ASP A 73 4.48 -10.59 -11.18
N ALA A 74 4.43 -11.82 -11.70
CA ALA A 74 3.48 -12.83 -11.25
C ALA A 74 3.66 -13.20 -9.77
N ASP A 75 4.90 -13.38 -9.33
CA ASP A 75 5.22 -13.72 -7.94
C ASP A 75 4.84 -12.60 -6.98
N TRP A 76 5.09 -11.35 -7.37
CA TRP A 76 4.70 -10.18 -6.58
C TRP A 76 3.19 -10.06 -6.45
N VAL A 77 2.44 -10.21 -7.54
CA VAL A 77 0.96 -10.17 -7.52
C VAL A 77 0.41 -11.26 -6.60
N SER A 78 0.94 -12.48 -6.70
CA SER A 78 0.53 -13.61 -5.85
C SER A 78 0.75 -13.31 -4.36
N ALA A 79 1.93 -12.81 -4.00
CA ALA A 79 2.27 -12.47 -2.61
C ALA A 79 1.43 -11.29 -2.08
N ALA A 80 1.26 -10.25 -2.89
CA ALA A 80 0.45 -9.09 -2.54
C ALA A 80 -1.02 -9.48 -2.30
N MET A 81 -1.62 -10.25 -3.22
CA MET A 81 -3.01 -10.71 -3.08
C MET A 81 -3.21 -11.63 -1.88
N THR A 82 -2.25 -12.50 -1.59
CA THR A 82 -2.27 -13.34 -0.39
C THR A 82 -2.29 -12.49 0.88
N THR A 83 -1.43 -11.48 0.94
CA THR A 83 -1.36 -10.52 2.07
C THR A 83 -2.67 -9.74 2.21
N ILE A 84 -3.20 -9.21 1.10
CA ILE A 84 -4.45 -8.45 1.08
C ILE A 84 -5.62 -9.29 1.60
N ARG A 85 -5.77 -10.53 1.11
CA ARG A 85 -6.82 -11.45 1.57
C ARG A 85 -6.70 -11.75 3.05
N HIS A 86 -5.47 -11.93 3.55
CA HIS A 86 -5.25 -12.16 4.98
C HIS A 86 -5.65 -10.94 5.83
N LEU A 87 -5.32 -9.73 5.40
CA LEU A 87 -5.62 -8.51 6.16
C LEU A 87 -7.10 -8.11 6.14
N LEU A 88 -7.82 -8.42 5.06
CA LEU A 88 -9.21 -7.99 4.82
C LEU A 88 -10.25 -9.12 4.94
N GLY A 89 -9.84 -10.36 5.17
CA GLY A 89 -10.71 -11.53 5.09
C GLY A 89 -11.73 -11.62 6.23
N GLY A 90 -13.02 -11.58 5.88
CA GLY A 90 -14.13 -12.19 6.63
C GLY A 90 -14.30 -13.68 6.29
N GLU A 91 -15.04 -14.42 7.11
CA GLU A 91 -15.32 -15.87 6.94
C GLU A 91 -15.89 -16.23 5.57
#